data_AF-A0A0X3TZR5-F1
#
_entry.id   AF-A0A0X3TZR5-F1
#
_cell.length_a   1.000
_cell.length_b   1.000
_cell.length_c   1.000
_cell.angle_alpha   90.00
_cell.angle_beta   90.00
_cell.angle_gamma   90.00
#
_symmetry.space_group_name_H-M   'P 1'
#
loop_
_entity.id
_entity.type
_entity.pdbx_description
1 polymer ?
#
loop_
_entity_poly.entity_id
_entity_poly.type
_entity_poly.pdbx_seq_one_letter_code
_entity_poly.pdbx_strand_id
1 'polypeptide(L)' 'MSRDRYAPGAEPGSGAVPYLQAADLEVLQSRVVATGAAAPEIIKEPGIHLLKITDPNGQLIEFFKLTGK' A
#
# COMPACT_ATOMS: atom_id res chain seq x y z
N MET A 1 18.71 20.44 0.75
CA MET A 1 18.71 20.11 -0.69
C MET A 1 17.25 19.95 -1.12
N SER A 2 16.80 20.67 -2.17
CA SER A 2 15.37 20.72 -2.53
C SER A 2 14.91 19.41 -3.16
N ARG A 3 13.71 18.95 -2.78
CA ARG A 3 12.95 17.85 -3.39
C ARG A 3 12.85 18.00 -4.91
N ASP A 4 12.83 19.24 -5.41
CA ASP A 4 12.74 19.58 -6.84
C ASP A 4 13.88 19.01 -7.69
N ARG A 5 15.08 18.80 -7.12
CA ARG A 5 16.19 18.23 -7.90
C ARG A 5 15.90 16.79 -8.33
N TYR A 6 15.15 16.05 -7.52
CA TYR A 6 14.91 14.62 -7.70
C TYR A 6 13.51 14.34 -8.25
N ALA A 7 12.54 15.22 -8.01
CA ALA A 7 11.17 15.08 -8.49
C ALA A 7 10.55 16.46 -8.80
N PRO A 8 10.92 17.08 -9.93
CA PRO A 8 10.38 18.37 -10.35
C PRO A 8 8.86 18.29 -10.55
N GLY A 9 8.11 19.23 -9.97
CA GLY A 9 6.64 19.26 -10.10
C GLY A 9 5.88 18.23 -9.26
N ALA A 10 6.57 17.50 -8.37
CA ALA A 10 5.93 16.57 -7.45
C ALA A 10 5.24 17.32 -6.30
N GLU A 11 3.90 17.34 -6.33
CA GLU A 11 3.09 17.91 -5.26
C GLU A 11 3.05 17.00 -4.01
N PRO A 12 2.87 17.57 -2.81
CA PRO A 12 2.55 16.78 -1.63
C PRO A 12 1.25 16.00 -1.85
N GLY A 13 1.26 14.69 -1.61
CA GLY A 13 0.02 13.91 -1.59
C GLY A 13 -0.94 14.46 -0.54
N SER A 14 -2.20 14.70 -0.91
CA SER A 14 -3.23 15.26 -0.03
C SER A 14 -3.88 14.23 0.90
N GLY A 15 -3.66 12.93 0.63
CA GLY A 15 -4.12 11.83 1.46
C GLY A 15 -3.01 11.37 2.40
N ALA A 16 -3.20 11.55 3.71
CA ALA A 16 -2.50 10.73 4.69
C ALA A 16 -3.06 9.31 4.59
N VAL A 17 -2.62 8.55 3.58
CA VAL A 17 -2.96 7.13 3.47
C VAL A 17 -2.19 6.43 4.60
N PRO A 18 -2.87 5.87 5.61
CA PRO A 18 -2.18 5.25 6.73
C PRO A 18 -1.50 3.96 6.25
N TYR A 19 -0.18 3.93 6.33
CA TYR A 19 0.59 2.69 6.15
C TYR A 19 0.39 1.80 7.36
N LEU A 20 -0.34 0.70 7.17
CA LEU A 20 -0.58 -0.29 8.21
C LEU A 20 0.40 -1.45 8.07
N GLN A 21 1.25 -1.67 9.08
CA GLN A 21 2.16 -2.81 9.06
C GLN A 21 1.38 -4.11 9.29
N ALA A 22 1.66 -5.13 8.48
CA ALA A 22 1.08 -6.45 8.61
C ALA A 22 2.14 -7.55 8.55
N ALA A 23 1.91 -8.64 9.29
CA ALA A 23 2.81 -9.80 9.30
C ALA A 23 2.68 -10.66 8.03
N ASP A 24 1.49 -10.68 7.43
CA ASP A 24 1.12 -11.55 6.32
C ASP A 24 0.15 -10.80 5.39
N LEU A 25 0.62 -10.45 4.19
CA LEU A 25 -0.18 -9.69 3.22
C LEU A 25 -1.08 -10.61 2.42
N GLU A 26 -0.68 -11.87 2.24
CA GLU A 26 -1.42 -12.90 1.54
C GLU A 26 -2.70 -13.28 2.30
N VAL A 27 -2.65 -13.34 3.62
CA VAL A 27 -3.83 -13.53 4.49
C VAL A 27 -4.79 -12.33 4.37
N LEU A 28 -4.28 -11.10 4.34
CA LEU A 28 -5.10 -9.90 4.17
C LEU A 28 -5.77 -9.86 2.79
N GLN A 29 -5.00 -10.12 1.73
CA GLN A 29 -5.51 -10.23 0.36
C GLN A 29 -6.65 -11.26 0.28
N SER A 30 -6.45 -12.44 0.86
CA SER A 30 -7.46 -13.52 0.87
C SER A 30 -8.75 -13.09 1.60
N ARG A 31 -8.64 -12.35 2.71
CA ARG A 31 -9.80 -11.81 3.44
C ARG A 31 -10.57 -10.78 2.62
N VAL A 32 -9.87 -9.91 1.89
CA VAL A 32 -10.49 -8.91 1.01
C VAL A 32 -11.23 -9.59 -0.15
N VAL A 33 -10.62 -10.61 -0.77
CA VAL A 33 -11.31 -11.40 -1.81
C VAL A 33 -12.56 -12.09 -1.25
N ALA A 34 -12.51 -12.58 0.00
CA ALA A 34 -13.65 -13.22 0.64
C ALA A 34 -14.84 -12.26 0.90
N THR A 35 -14.63 -10.93 0.89
CA THR A 35 -15.74 -9.96 0.95
C THR A 35 -16.38 -9.69 -0.42
N GLY A 36 -15.94 -10.40 -1.47
CA GLY A 36 -16.40 -10.18 -2.85
C GLY A 36 -15.74 -8.98 -3.55
N ALA A 37 -14.73 -8.37 -2.92
CA ALA A 37 -13.94 -7.32 -3.55
C ALA A 37 -12.98 -7.92 -4.60
N ALA A 38 -12.62 -7.11 -5.60
CA ALA A 38 -11.60 -7.50 -6.57
C ALA A 38 -10.28 -7.80 -5.84
N ALA A 39 -9.60 -8.87 -6.26
CA ALA A 39 -8.35 -9.29 -5.63
C ALA A 39 -7.26 -8.22 -5.83
N PRO A 40 -6.82 -7.53 -4.76
CA PRO A 40 -5.76 -6.54 -4.87
C PRO A 40 -4.41 -7.23 -5.09
N GLU A 41 -3.55 -6.70 -5.95
CA GLU A 41 -2.20 -7.25 -6.16
C GLU A 41 -1.26 -6.90 -4.99
N ILE A 42 -0.38 -7.85 -4.63
CA ILE A 42 0.73 -7.59 -3.71
C ILE A 42 1.94 -7.14 -4.54
N ILE A 43 2.35 -5.89 -4.34
CA ILE A 43 3.54 -5.31 -4.96
C ILE A 43 4.76 -5.76 -4.15
N LYS A 44 5.71 -6.44 -4.80
CA LYS A 44 6.91 -6.96 -4.16
C LYS A 44 8.14 -6.13 -4.54
N GLU A 45 8.68 -5.39 -3.59
CA GLU A 45 9.92 -4.61 -3.76
C GLU A 45 11.01 -5.12 -2.80
N PRO A 46 12.29 -4.90 -3.12
CA PRO A 46 13.38 -5.21 -2.20
C PRO A 46 13.21 -4.46 -0.87
N GLY A 47 13.17 -5.20 0.24
CA GLY A 47 13.04 -4.63 1.59
C GLY A 47 11.60 -4.34 2.03
N ILE A 48 10.62 -4.33 1.12
CA ILE A 48 9.22 -4.05 1.45
C ILE A 48 8.25 -4.68 0.44
N HIS A 49 7.23 -5.35 0.94
CA HIS A 49 6.05 -5.71 0.16
C HIS A 49 4.89 -4.81 0.55
N LEU A 50 4.04 -4.48 -0.42
CA LEU A 50 2.89 -3.59 -0.25
C LEU A 50 1.62 -4.28 -0.73
N LEU A 51 0.51 -4.01 -0.05
CA LEU A 51 -0.83 -4.41 -0.46
C LEU A 51 -1.74 -3.17 -0.41
N LYS A 52 -2.35 -2.83 -1.55
CA LYS A 52 -3.23 -1.67 -1.67
C LYS A 52 -4.68 -2.12 -1.78
N ILE A 53 -5.54 -1.64 -0.91
CA ILE A 53 -6.96 -1.98 -0.87
C ILE A 53 -7.78 -0.71 -0.94
N THR A 54 -8.83 -0.72 -1.75
CA THR A 54 -9.87 0.31 -1.73
C THR A 54 -11.04 -0.21 -0.91
N ASP A 55 -11.39 0.48 0.17
CA ASP A 55 -12.53 0.12 0.99
C ASP A 55 -13.87 0.42 0.28
N PRO A 56 -15.03 -0.02 0.81
CA PRO A 56 -16.34 0.27 0.22
C PRO A 56 -16.69 1.76 0.11
N ASN A 57 -16.01 2.64 0.85
CA ASN A 57 -16.20 4.09 0.80
C ASN A 57 -15.30 4.76 -0.25
N GLY A 58 -14.48 3.99 -0.98
CA GLY A 58 -13.53 4.51 -1.95
C GLY A 58 -12.22 5.00 -1.32
N GLN A 59 -11.98 4.72 -0.03
CA GLN A 59 -10.74 5.10 0.65
C GLN A 59 -9.63 4.09 0.35
N LEU A 60 -8.47 4.60 -0.07
CA LEU A 60 -7.26 3.81 -0.20
C LEU A 60 -6.66 3.50 1.17
N ILE A 61 -6.36 2.22 1.41
CA ILE A 61 -5.65 1.72 2.57
C ILE A 61 -4.42 0.96 2.05
N GLU A 62 -3.25 1.29 2.58
CA GLU A 62 -1.98 0.65 2.19
C GLU A 62 -1.42 -0.16 3.36
N PHE A 63 -1.27 -1.47 3.14
CA PHE A 63 -0.59 -2.36 4.08
C PHE A 63 0.83 -2.62 3.61
N PHE A 64 1.76 -2.78 4.55
CA PHE A 64 3.13 -3.13 4.22
C PHE A 64 3.71 -4.22 5.11
N LYS A 65 4.68 -4.96 4.55
CA LYS A 65 5.51 -5.93 5.26
C LYS A 65 6.96 -5.68 4.89
N LEU A 66 7.81 -5.42 5.87
CA LEU A 66 9.26 -5.33 5.63
C LEU A 66 9.84 -6.71 5.34
N THR A 67 10.73 -6.80 4.36
CA THR A 67 11.41 -8.04 3.97
C THR A 67 12.92 -7.89 4.16
N GLY A 68 13.64 -9.01 4.37
CA GLY A 68 15.10 -8.98 4.52
C GLY A 68 15.61 -8.54 5.90
N LYS A 69 14.88 -8.84 6.98
CA LYS A 69 15.50 -8.91 8.31
C LYS A 69 16.36 -10.16 8.43
#